data_AF-A0A946PDH7-F1
#
_entry.id   AF-A0A946PDH7-F1
#
_cell.length_a   1.000
_cell.length_b   1.000
_cell.length_c   1.000
_cell.angle_alpha   90.00
_cell.angle_beta   90.00
_cell.angle_gamma   90.00
#
_symmetry.space_group_name_H-M   'P 1'
#
loop_
_entity.id
_entity.type
_entity.pdbx_description
1 polymer ?
#
loop_
_entity_poly.entity_id
_entity_poly.type
_entity_poly.pdbx_seq_one_letter_code
_entity_poly.pdbx_strand_id
1 'polypeptide(L)'
;MEQQGQAKPRRTVLTYYKNFLAHEGTTFQLRLYRDKLILAPPRDHRILAGAHRYGARLERIASLLKILLSHHISSAHMFFKMEIKNITTQKINPNLYKNVIDEKVLSNCFEWVQNNGPVTTRVDLQKPSTGMSFTANGTLFSTLRILVPEPFVTFKDGWIREHDATGIYAINDARQLQTSVLWRLQSPWCPAKDLEKSMTAEFIVSNQTLREQSDGALAMECTVLATSVRTARWSMDTLEWETKPTALRNYRRGCVHEDVTVQCVLFELPGLKQNMALFARSDEIHHITLTATTTEGTDAPKAREYVLKSHFFPTIIEKGVLHRGRFLAVLGPPQAEKDWCSQTAGAFSQQPPLLQ
;
A
#
# COMPACT_ATOMS: atom_id res chain seq x y z
N MET A 1 -8.97 -15.55 -68.79
CA MET A 1 -7.60 -15.26 -68.33
C MET A 1 -7.51 -13.76 -68.08
N GLU A 2 -7.56 -13.34 -66.81
CA GLU A 2 -6.83 -12.18 -66.27
C GLU A 2 -7.10 -12.15 -64.77
N GLN A 3 -6.02 -12.29 -63.99
CA GLN A 3 -6.04 -12.40 -62.53
C GLN A 3 -6.13 -11.00 -61.91
N GLN A 4 -7.14 -10.77 -61.07
CA GLN A 4 -7.15 -9.65 -60.14
C GLN A 4 -6.18 -9.94 -58.97
N GLY A 5 -5.14 -9.12 -58.86
CA GLY A 5 -4.18 -9.16 -57.77
C GLY A 5 -4.80 -8.69 -56.45
N GLN A 6 -4.88 -9.60 -55.47
CA GLN A 6 -5.23 -9.26 -54.09
C GLN A 6 -4.06 -8.51 -53.42
N ALA A 7 -4.35 -7.31 -52.90
CA ALA A 7 -3.44 -6.55 -52.07
C ALA A 7 -3.18 -7.27 -50.73
N LYS A 8 -1.90 -7.57 -50.43
CA LYS A 8 -1.48 -8.12 -49.13
C LYS A 8 -1.74 -7.10 -48.01
N PRO A 9 -2.27 -7.53 -46.85
CA PRO A 9 -2.45 -6.63 -45.71
C PRO A 9 -1.08 -6.21 -45.15
N ARG A 10 -0.86 -4.89 -45.03
CA ARG A 10 0.26 -4.31 -44.29
C ARG A 10 0.09 -4.68 -42.80
N ARG A 11 0.90 -5.62 -42.30
CA ARG A 11 1.00 -5.91 -40.86
C ARG A 11 1.78 -4.81 -40.16
N THR A 12 1.12 -4.11 -39.24
CA THR A 12 1.72 -3.16 -38.32
C THR A 12 2.69 -3.89 -37.37
N VAL A 13 3.95 -3.47 -37.34
CA VAL A 13 4.97 -3.99 -36.42
C VAL A 13 5.04 -3.07 -35.20
N LEU A 14 4.58 -3.56 -34.05
CA LEU A 14 4.82 -2.90 -32.77
C LEU A 14 6.25 -3.19 -32.33
N THR A 15 7.08 -2.15 -32.22
CA THR A 15 8.44 -2.25 -31.68
C THR A 15 8.46 -1.65 -30.28
N TYR A 16 8.74 -2.47 -29.27
CA TYR A 16 8.87 -2.02 -27.89
C TYR A 16 10.35 -1.95 -27.50
N TYR A 17 10.77 -0.86 -26.87
CA TYR A 17 12.14 -0.69 -26.37
C TYR A 17 12.10 -0.58 -24.85
N LYS A 18 12.85 -1.45 -24.17
CA LYS A 18 13.12 -1.30 -22.73
C LYS A 18 14.61 -1.54 -22.49
N ASN A 19 15.28 -0.53 -21.95
CA ASN A 19 16.68 -0.60 -21.58
C ASN A 19 16.79 -1.17 -20.16
N PHE A 20 17.67 -2.13 -19.97
CA PHE A 20 17.99 -2.67 -18.66
C PHE A 20 19.45 -2.35 -18.35
N LEU A 21 19.70 -1.77 -17.18
CA LEU A 21 21.04 -1.59 -16.62
C LEU A 21 21.41 -2.87 -15.87
N ALA A 22 22.47 -3.54 -16.31
CA ALA A 22 23.11 -4.61 -15.55
C ALA A 22 24.17 -4.02 -14.60
N HIS A 23 24.59 -4.81 -13.61
CA HIS A 23 25.75 -4.50 -12.78
C HIS A 23 26.97 -4.22 -13.69
N GLU A 24 27.75 -3.18 -13.37
CA GLU A 24 28.87 -2.64 -14.19
C GLU A 24 28.47 -1.76 -15.40
N GLY A 25 27.27 -1.15 -15.39
CA GLY A 25 26.94 -0.07 -16.34
C GLY A 25 26.67 -0.52 -17.78
N THR A 26 26.60 -1.83 -18.03
CA THR A 26 26.29 -2.36 -19.37
C THR A 26 24.78 -2.34 -19.60
N THR A 27 24.35 -1.72 -20.70
CA THR A 27 22.93 -1.62 -21.07
C THR A 27 22.58 -2.66 -22.13
N PHE A 28 21.56 -3.47 -21.87
CA PHE A 28 21.04 -4.44 -22.84
C PHE A 28 19.69 -3.98 -23.42
N GLN A 29 19.47 -4.30 -24.69
CA GLN A 29 18.19 -4.09 -25.36
C GLN A 29 17.46 -5.42 -25.52
N LEU A 30 16.27 -5.50 -24.94
CA LEU A 30 15.31 -6.56 -25.24
C LEU A 30 14.44 -6.14 -26.43
N ARG A 31 14.35 -6.98 -27.45
CA ARG A 31 13.47 -6.75 -28.61
C ARG A 31 12.47 -7.90 -28.73
N LEU A 32 11.19 -7.57 -28.85
CA LEU A 32 10.16 -8.56 -29.19
C LEU A 32 9.92 -8.50 -30.70
N TYR A 33 10.16 -9.59 -31.42
CA TYR A 33 9.94 -9.68 -32.86
C TYR A 33 9.19 -10.96 -33.20
N ARG A 34 7.96 -10.84 -33.73
CA ARG A 34 7.11 -11.98 -34.13
C ARG A 34 7.04 -13.06 -33.03
N ASP A 35 6.65 -12.63 -31.83
CA ASP A 35 6.50 -13.49 -30.64
C ASP A 35 7.79 -14.15 -30.14
N LYS A 36 8.95 -13.67 -30.62
CA LYS A 36 10.27 -14.07 -30.13
C LYS A 36 10.93 -12.92 -29.39
N LEU A 37 11.33 -13.19 -28.14
CA LEU A 37 12.18 -12.32 -27.34
C LEU A 37 13.63 -12.48 -27.83
N ILE A 38 14.25 -11.40 -28.29
CA ILE A 38 15.62 -11.36 -28.79
C ILE A 38 16.41 -10.38 -27.92
N LEU A 39 17.46 -10.88 -27.27
CA LEU A 39 18.42 -10.03 -26.56
C LEU A 39 19.45 -9.53 -27.57
N ALA A 40 19.48 -8.22 -27.83
CA ALA A 40 20.50 -7.63 -28.70
C ALA A 40 21.76 -7.31 -27.88
N PRO A 41 22.97 -7.60 -28.40
CA PRO A 41 24.21 -7.28 -27.70
C PRO A 41 24.40 -5.76 -27.57
N PRO A 42 25.21 -5.30 -26.60
CA PRO A 42 25.55 -3.89 -26.45
C PRO A 42 26.19 -3.34 -27.73
N ARG A 43 25.92 -2.07 -28.04
CA ARG A 43 26.52 -1.39 -29.21
C ARG A 43 28.01 -1.07 -29.03
N ASP A 44 28.58 -1.28 -27.85
CA ASP A 44 30.01 -1.02 -27.59
C ASP A 44 30.88 -2.23 -27.91
N HIS A 45 31.68 -2.11 -28.98
CA HIS A 45 32.62 -3.13 -29.45
C HIS A 45 33.84 -3.37 -28.53
N ARG A 46 33.87 -2.82 -27.31
CA ARG A 46 35.04 -2.90 -26.41
C ARG A 46 34.97 -3.95 -25.31
N ILE A 47 33.91 -4.76 -25.24
CA ILE A 47 33.77 -5.78 -24.19
C ILE A 47 33.57 -7.16 -24.84
N LEU A 48 34.64 -7.76 -25.36
CA LEU A 48 34.60 -9.11 -25.96
C LEU A 48 35.34 -10.18 -25.14
N ALA A 49 35.98 -9.85 -24.02
CA ALA A 49 36.76 -10.83 -23.24
C ALA A 49 35.98 -11.57 -22.13
N GLY A 50 34.71 -11.22 -21.86
CA GLY A 50 33.90 -11.84 -20.79
C GLY A 50 32.65 -12.61 -21.24
N ALA A 51 32.35 -12.62 -22.54
CA ALA A 51 31.02 -12.97 -23.05
C ALA A 51 30.62 -14.46 -22.88
N HIS A 52 31.59 -15.39 -22.78
CA HIS A 52 31.29 -16.81 -22.71
C HIS A 52 30.72 -17.29 -21.36
N ARG A 53 30.98 -16.61 -20.24
CA ARG A 53 30.42 -16.98 -18.92
C ARG A 53 29.04 -16.39 -18.66
N TYR A 54 28.65 -15.33 -19.37
CA TYR A 54 27.36 -14.66 -19.20
C TYR A 54 26.22 -15.26 -20.05
N GLY A 55 26.55 -15.92 -21.17
CA GLY A 55 25.56 -16.55 -22.06
C GLY A 55 24.67 -17.57 -21.33
N ALA A 56 25.26 -18.48 -20.55
CA ALA A 56 24.52 -19.53 -19.86
C ALA A 56 23.57 -19.01 -18.75
N ARG A 57 23.91 -17.87 -18.11
CA ARG A 57 23.10 -17.26 -17.05
C ARG A 57 21.93 -16.45 -17.63
N LEU A 58 22.14 -15.80 -18.76
CA LEU A 58 21.10 -15.05 -19.49
C LEU A 58 20.10 -15.97 -20.20
N GLU A 59 20.54 -17.13 -20.71
CA GLU A 59 19.63 -18.14 -21.26
C GLU A 59 18.69 -18.72 -20.19
N ARG A 60 19.17 -18.93 -18.96
CA ARG A 60 18.30 -19.35 -17.83
C ARG A 60 17.24 -18.28 -17.49
N ILE A 61 17.62 -17.01 -17.48
CA ILE A 61 16.69 -15.89 -17.22
C ILE A 61 15.66 -15.77 -18.35
N ALA A 62 16.09 -15.92 -19.61
CA ALA A 62 15.18 -15.91 -20.76
C ALA A 62 14.22 -17.11 -20.77
N SER A 63 14.67 -18.28 -20.31
CA SER A 63 13.82 -19.47 -20.15
C SER A 63 12.78 -19.30 -19.04
N LEU A 64 13.17 -18.74 -17.88
CA LEU A 64 12.25 -18.40 -16.79
C LEU A 64 11.20 -17.36 -17.20
N LEU A 65 11.61 -16.32 -17.95
CA LEU A 65 10.71 -15.33 -18.52
C LEU A 65 9.73 -15.93 -19.53
N LYS A 66 10.16 -16.92 -20.35
CA LYS A 66 9.25 -17.65 -21.25
C LYS A 66 8.20 -18.46 -20.50
N ILE A 67 8.57 -19.12 -19.40
CA ILE A 67 7.64 -19.89 -18.58
C ILE A 67 6.60 -18.96 -17.93
N LEU A 68 7.05 -17.85 -17.33
CA LEU A 68 6.18 -16.82 -16.74
C LEU A 68 5.23 -16.19 -17.76
N LEU A 69 5.70 -15.92 -18.98
CA LEU A 69 4.87 -15.35 -20.03
C LEU A 69 3.89 -16.38 -20.64
N SER A 70 4.26 -17.66 -20.72
CA SER A 70 3.37 -18.72 -21.21
C SER A 70 2.18 -19.00 -20.29
N HIS A 71 2.31 -18.76 -18.98
CA HIS A 71 1.20 -18.91 -18.03
C HIS A 71 0.25 -17.71 -17.97
N HIS A 72 0.63 -16.54 -18.51
CA HIS A 72 -0.20 -15.33 -18.47
C HIS A 72 -0.95 -15.02 -19.77
N ILE A 73 -0.64 -15.68 -20.89
CA ILE A 73 -1.26 -15.37 -22.19
C ILE A 73 -2.69 -15.94 -22.32
N SER A 74 -3.15 -16.82 -21.43
CA SER A 74 -4.51 -17.39 -21.52
C SER A 74 -5.63 -16.51 -20.93
N SER A 75 -5.33 -15.36 -20.32
CA SER A 75 -6.35 -14.51 -19.67
C SER A 75 -6.39 -13.05 -20.14
N ALA A 76 -5.63 -12.69 -21.17
CA ALA A 76 -5.55 -11.32 -21.66
C ALA A 76 -6.50 -11.08 -22.85
N HIS A 77 -7.81 -11.17 -22.61
CA HIS A 77 -8.85 -10.69 -23.53
C HIS A 77 -9.98 -10.00 -22.77
N MET A 78 -9.66 -9.03 -21.91
CA MET A 78 -10.64 -8.02 -21.49
C MET A 78 -9.93 -6.79 -20.92
N PHE A 79 -10.19 -5.65 -21.58
CA PHE A 79 -10.06 -4.27 -21.11
C PHE A 79 -8.72 -3.79 -20.56
N PHE A 80 -8.03 -2.90 -21.31
CA PHE A 80 -7.63 -1.58 -20.82
C PHE A 80 -7.34 -0.67 -22.02
N LYS A 81 -8.15 0.37 -22.20
CA LYS A 81 -7.83 1.50 -23.07
C LYS A 81 -6.99 2.46 -22.22
N MET A 82 -5.68 2.26 -22.26
CA MET A 82 -4.72 3.01 -21.44
C MET A 82 -4.41 4.35 -22.12
N GLU A 83 -4.91 5.45 -21.57
CA GLU A 83 -4.56 6.80 -22.01
C GLU A 83 -3.54 7.39 -21.03
N ILE A 84 -2.26 7.37 -21.41
CA ILE A 84 -1.18 7.98 -20.63
C ILE A 84 -1.22 9.49 -20.87
N LYS A 85 -1.77 10.26 -19.93
CA LYS A 85 -1.51 11.70 -19.87
C LYS A 85 -0.14 11.92 -19.21
N ASN A 86 0.88 12.13 -20.02
CA ASN A 86 2.15 12.67 -19.55
C ASN A 86 1.89 14.07 -19.00
N ILE A 87 1.87 14.23 -17.67
CA ILE A 87 2.06 15.53 -17.04
C ILE A 87 3.55 15.81 -17.14
N THR A 88 3.92 16.42 -18.27
CA THR A 88 5.27 16.90 -18.55
C THR A 88 5.68 17.87 -17.46
N THR A 89 6.90 17.70 -16.96
CA THR A 89 7.64 18.61 -16.08
C THR A 89 7.36 20.07 -16.47
N GLN A 90 6.54 20.77 -15.68
CA GLN A 90 6.41 22.22 -15.81
C GLN A 90 7.74 22.82 -15.35
N LYS A 91 8.58 23.22 -16.32
CA LYS A 91 9.63 24.20 -16.06
C LYS A 91 8.93 25.47 -15.59
N ILE A 92 9.07 25.78 -14.30
CA ILE A 92 8.66 27.05 -13.73
C ILE A 92 9.48 28.13 -14.44
N ASN A 93 8.81 28.93 -15.27
CA ASN A 93 9.38 30.09 -15.92
C ASN A 93 9.40 31.24 -14.89
N PRO A 94 10.56 31.74 -14.43
CA PRO A 94 10.62 32.68 -13.31
C PRO A 94 10.03 34.06 -13.58
N ASN A 95 9.67 34.39 -14.83
CA ASN A 95 9.41 35.77 -15.26
C ASN A 95 7.94 36.10 -15.58
N LEU A 96 6.97 35.34 -15.07
CA LEU A 96 5.54 35.64 -15.24
C LEU A 96 4.79 35.64 -13.89
N TYR A 97 5.26 36.48 -12.97
CA TYR A 97 4.43 36.93 -11.83
C TYR A 97 4.15 38.42 -11.97
N LYS A 98 3.05 38.73 -12.67
CA LYS A 98 2.25 39.92 -12.37
C LYS A 98 0.79 39.49 -12.29
N ASN A 99 0.28 39.54 -11.06
CA ASN A 99 -1.11 39.71 -10.67
C ASN A 99 -2.15 38.81 -11.35
N VAL A 100 -2.49 37.69 -10.70
CA VAL A 100 -3.80 37.47 -10.03
C VAL A 100 -3.60 36.23 -9.13
N ILE A 101 -3.54 36.43 -7.82
CA ILE A 101 -3.62 35.32 -6.85
C ILE A 101 -5.10 35.03 -6.68
N ASP A 102 -5.62 34.06 -7.42
CA ASP A 102 -6.88 33.41 -7.09
C ASP A 102 -6.53 32.20 -6.20
N GLU A 103 -6.36 32.47 -4.91
CA GLU A 103 -5.94 31.52 -3.86
C GLU A 103 -6.85 30.27 -3.78
N LYS A 104 -8.05 30.32 -4.38
CA LYS A 104 -9.04 29.24 -4.37
C LYS A 104 -8.77 28.10 -5.37
N VAL A 105 -7.91 28.29 -6.38
CA VAL A 105 -7.78 27.31 -7.47
C VAL A 105 -6.60 26.34 -7.28
N LEU A 106 -5.70 26.60 -6.31
CA LEU A 106 -4.54 25.75 -6.03
C LEU A 106 -4.73 24.76 -4.87
N SER A 107 -5.85 24.79 -4.14
CA SER A 107 -5.89 24.19 -2.78
C SER A 107 -6.18 22.69 -2.67
N ASN A 108 -6.51 21.95 -3.74
CA ASN A 108 -7.04 20.57 -3.56
C ASN A 108 -6.31 19.45 -4.34
N CYS A 109 -5.12 19.69 -4.91
CA CYS A 109 -4.43 18.65 -5.71
C CYS A 109 -3.92 17.45 -4.90
N PHE A 110 -3.92 17.55 -3.57
CA PHE A 110 -3.42 16.52 -2.64
C PHE A 110 -4.50 15.94 -1.74
N GLU A 111 -5.76 16.23 -2.05
CA GLU A 111 -6.89 15.59 -1.42
C GLU A 111 -7.32 14.36 -2.24
N TRP A 112 -7.35 13.21 -1.59
CA TRP A 112 -7.83 11.97 -2.17
C TRP A 112 -9.14 11.57 -1.53
N VAL A 113 -10.18 11.38 -2.34
CA VAL A 113 -11.52 10.96 -1.91
C VAL A 113 -11.95 9.77 -2.74
N GLN A 114 -12.45 8.72 -2.10
CA GLN A 114 -12.99 7.53 -2.76
C GLN A 114 -14.35 7.16 -2.16
N ASN A 115 -15.28 6.75 -3.01
CA ASN A 115 -16.61 6.29 -2.60
C ASN A 115 -16.71 4.79 -2.89
N ASN A 116 -17.01 3.99 -1.85
CA ASN A 116 -17.22 2.55 -1.96
C ASN A 116 -18.55 2.20 -1.30
N GLY A 117 -19.61 2.17 -2.11
CA GLY A 117 -20.98 2.00 -1.63
C GLY A 117 -21.36 3.12 -0.65
N PRO A 118 -21.77 2.80 0.60
CA PRO A 118 -22.18 3.79 1.58
C PRO A 118 -21.00 4.47 2.31
N VAL A 119 -19.76 4.07 2.06
CA VAL A 119 -18.58 4.57 2.76
C VAL A 119 -17.74 5.45 1.86
N THR A 120 -17.44 6.66 2.33
CA THR A 120 -16.50 7.59 1.73
C THR A 120 -15.20 7.59 2.54
N THR A 121 -14.08 7.36 1.87
CA THR A 121 -12.74 7.52 2.44
C THR A 121 -12.12 8.83 1.94
N ARG A 122 -11.40 9.51 2.83
CA ARG A 122 -10.73 10.78 2.51
C ARG A 122 -9.36 10.85 3.17
N VAL A 123 -8.37 11.37 2.44
CA VAL A 123 -7.02 11.68 2.93
C VAL A 123 -6.62 13.06 2.42
N ASP A 124 -6.08 13.90 3.30
CA ASP A 124 -5.36 15.12 2.94
C ASP A 124 -3.86 14.87 3.13
N LEU A 125 -3.10 14.74 2.02
CA LEU A 125 -1.67 14.44 2.09
C LEU A 125 -0.87 15.60 2.69
N GLN A 126 -1.42 16.81 2.77
CA GLN A 126 -0.73 17.94 3.40
C GLN A 126 -0.89 17.92 4.93
N LYS A 127 -1.83 17.14 5.46
CA LYS A 127 -2.14 17.02 6.89
C LYS A 127 -2.05 15.55 7.35
N PRO A 128 -0.84 14.98 7.46
CA PRO A 128 -0.65 13.55 7.79
C PRO A 128 -1.30 13.14 9.11
N SER A 129 -1.40 14.05 10.08
CA SER A 129 -2.04 13.82 11.38
C SER A 129 -3.56 13.72 11.33
N THR A 130 -4.19 14.14 10.24
CA THR A 130 -5.63 13.90 9.98
C THR A 130 -5.87 12.46 9.54
N GLY A 131 -4.91 11.85 8.82
CA GLY A 131 -5.00 10.47 8.37
C GLY A 131 -6.08 10.19 7.32
N MET A 132 -6.41 8.91 7.16
CA MET A 132 -7.53 8.44 6.34
C MET A 132 -8.79 8.38 7.20
N SER A 133 -9.76 9.23 6.89
CA SER A 133 -11.08 9.20 7.51
C SER A 133 -12.02 8.26 6.77
N PHE A 134 -12.83 7.51 7.50
CA PHE A 134 -13.92 6.69 6.98
C PHE A 134 -15.25 7.26 7.45
N THR A 135 -16.08 7.67 6.50
CA THR A 135 -17.38 8.30 6.77
C THR A 135 -18.49 7.51 6.08
N ALA A 136 -19.67 7.46 6.72
CA ALA A 136 -20.87 6.90 6.12
C ALA A 136 -22.06 7.79 6.46
N ASN A 137 -22.89 8.13 5.46
CA ASN A 137 -24.00 9.08 5.61
C ASN A 137 -23.56 10.40 6.28
N GLY A 138 -22.35 10.89 5.95
CA GLY A 138 -21.78 12.11 6.53
C GLY A 138 -21.25 11.97 7.96
N THR A 139 -21.34 10.78 8.57
CA THR A 139 -20.86 10.52 9.94
C THR A 139 -19.50 9.85 9.91
N LEU A 140 -18.52 10.43 10.59
CA LEU A 140 -17.20 9.83 10.80
C LEU A 140 -17.31 8.67 11.79
N PHE A 141 -16.91 7.47 11.37
CA PHE A 141 -16.90 6.30 12.25
C PHE A 141 -15.50 5.74 12.48
N SER A 142 -14.52 6.07 11.64
CA SER A 142 -13.14 5.65 11.85
C SER A 142 -12.13 6.63 11.25
N THR A 143 -10.94 6.72 11.84
CA THR A 143 -9.78 7.45 11.30
C THR A 143 -8.51 6.64 11.50
N LEU A 144 -7.73 6.45 10.44
CA LEU A 144 -6.43 5.78 10.44
C LEU A 144 -5.31 6.79 10.14
N ARG A 145 -4.52 7.15 11.16
CA ARG A 145 -3.51 8.22 11.06
C ARG A 145 -2.14 7.80 11.54
N ILE A 146 -1.11 8.49 11.05
CA ILE A 146 0.23 8.42 11.64
C ILE A 146 0.34 9.45 12.77
N LEU A 147 0.94 9.05 13.89
CA LEU A 147 1.30 9.96 14.96
C LEU A 147 2.69 10.53 14.65
N VAL A 148 2.69 11.78 14.19
CA VAL A 148 3.88 12.57 13.92
C VAL A 148 4.04 13.66 14.98
N PRO A 149 5.28 14.03 15.37
CA PRO A 149 5.49 15.08 16.35
C PRO A 149 5.30 16.44 15.70
N GLU A 150 4.11 17.01 15.82
CA GLU A 150 3.89 18.42 15.46
C GLU A 150 4.68 19.33 16.41
N PRO A 151 5.29 20.43 15.94
CA PRO A 151 5.23 21.01 14.59
C PRO A 151 6.38 20.56 13.67
N PHE A 152 7.14 19.51 14.01
CA PHE A 152 8.36 19.13 13.30
C PHE A 152 8.12 18.44 11.95
N VAL A 153 6.88 18.11 11.61
CA VAL A 153 6.51 17.46 10.35
C VAL A 153 6.32 18.48 9.23
N THR A 154 6.89 18.20 8.06
CA THR A 154 6.73 19.03 6.86
C THR A 154 6.41 18.14 5.67
N PHE A 155 5.29 18.40 4.98
CA PHE A 155 4.98 17.79 3.69
C PHE A 155 6.03 18.19 2.65
N LYS A 156 6.62 17.21 1.97
CA LYS A 156 7.66 17.42 0.96
C LYS A 156 7.13 17.21 -0.45
N ASP A 157 6.40 16.12 -0.65
CA ASP A 157 5.87 15.72 -1.94
C ASP A 157 4.76 14.69 -1.74
N GLY A 158 3.97 14.44 -2.78
CA GLY A 158 2.94 13.41 -2.75
C GLY A 158 2.35 13.17 -4.14
N TRP A 159 1.63 12.07 -4.27
CA TRP A 159 0.88 11.79 -5.49
C TRP A 159 -0.33 10.95 -5.19
N ILE A 160 -1.32 11.08 -6.07
CA ILE A 160 -2.56 10.31 -6.05
C ILE A 160 -2.68 9.60 -7.40
N ARG A 161 -2.96 8.31 -7.37
CA ARG A 161 -3.18 7.46 -8.55
C ARG A 161 -4.29 6.47 -8.26
N GLU A 162 -5.47 6.73 -8.82
CA GLU A 162 -6.64 5.86 -8.65
C GLU A 162 -6.89 5.55 -7.17
N HIS A 163 -6.57 4.33 -6.75
CA HIS A 163 -6.78 3.80 -5.41
C HIS A 163 -5.61 4.01 -4.45
N ASP A 164 -4.53 4.66 -4.89
CA ASP A 164 -3.33 4.92 -4.11
C ASP A 164 -3.17 6.43 -3.86
N ALA A 165 -2.93 6.81 -2.61
CA ALA A 165 -2.49 8.14 -2.23
C ALA A 165 -1.20 8.01 -1.39
N THR A 166 -0.14 8.70 -1.80
CA THR A 166 1.15 8.66 -1.12
C THR A 166 1.59 10.06 -0.73
N GLY A 167 1.97 10.25 0.52
CA GLY A 167 2.62 11.47 1.01
C GLY A 167 4.04 11.19 1.50
N ILE A 168 4.95 12.13 1.24
CA ILE A 168 6.33 12.13 1.72
C ILE A 168 6.50 13.30 2.67
N TYR A 169 7.04 13.00 3.85
CA TYR A 169 7.18 13.93 4.95
C TYR A 169 8.62 13.93 5.44
N ALA A 170 9.12 15.12 5.77
CA ALA A 170 10.32 15.26 6.59
C ALA A 170 9.89 15.53 8.03
N ILE A 171 10.47 14.81 8.99
CA ILE A 171 10.29 15.03 10.42
C ILE A 171 11.61 15.64 10.93
N ASN A 172 11.61 16.96 11.09
CA ASN A 172 12.77 17.78 11.41
C ASN A 172 13.01 17.89 12.93
N ASP A 173 12.80 16.80 13.66
CA ASP A 173 13.21 16.69 15.06
C ASP A 173 14.65 16.13 15.15
N ALA A 174 15.10 15.75 16.36
CA ALA A 174 16.42 15.17 16.58
C ALA A 174 16.69 13.89 15.75
N ARG A 175 15.64 13.26 15.21
CA ARG A 175 15.73 12.00 14.46
C ARG A 175 15.97 12.23 12.96
N GLN A 176 15.65 13.41 12.44
CA GLN A 176 15.76 13.79 11.02
C GLN A 176 15.22 12.69 10.09
N LEU A 177 13.97 12.30 10.31
CA LEU A 177 13.34 11.21 9.57
C LEU A 177 12.79 11.71 8.24
N GLN A 178 12.84 10.83 7.24
CA GLN A 178 12.05 10.96 6.03
C GLN A 178 11.06 9.79 5.99
N THR A 179 9.78 10.14 6.08
CA THR A 179 8.68 9.20 6.21
C THR A 179 7.82 9.26 4.96
N SER A 180 7.55 8.12 4.34
CA SER A 180 6.52 8.01 3.30
C SER A 180 5.34 7.23 3.84
N VAL A 181 4.13 7.71 3.58
CA VAL A 181 2.89 7.04 3.96
C VAL A 181 2.09 6.77 2.70
N LEU A 182 1.75 5.51 2.47
CA LEU A 182 0.86 5.07 1.41
C LEU A 182 -0.47 4.65 2.02
N TRP A 183 -1.53 5.25 1.51
CA TRP A 183 -2.91 4.90 1.71
C TRP A 183 -3.43 4.24 0.44
N ARG A 184 -3.90 3.01 0.53
CA ARG A 184 -4.39 2.26 -0.63
C ARG A 184 -5.75 1.67 -0.35
N LEU A 185 -6.68 1.78 -1.29
CA LEU A 185 -7.83 0.88 -1.37
C LEU A 185 -7.47 -0.32 -2.24
N GLN A 186 -7.64 -1.52 -1.70
CA GLN A 186 -7.45 -2.76 -2.45
C GLN A 186 -8.80 -3.36 -2.84
N SER A 187 -8.78 -4.21 -3.87
CA SER A 187 -9.88 -5.14 -4.11
C SER A 187 -10.21 -5.89 -2.81
N PRO A 188 -11.49 -6.22 -2.55
CA PRO A 188 -11.88 -6.78 -1.27
C PRO A 188 -11.17 -8.10 -0.96
N TRP A 189 -10.68 -8.23 0.27
CA TRP A 189 -10.13 -9.49 0.79
C TRP A 189 -11.23 -10.36 1.41
N CYS A 190 -12.45 -9.84 1.51
CA CYS A 190 -13.64 -10.58 1.91
C CYS A 190 -14.17 -11.45 0.75
N PRO A 191 -14.91 -12.53 1.05
CA PRO A 191 -15.42 -13.45 0.03
C PRO A 191 -16.30 -12.75 -1.02
N ALA A 192 -16.15 -13.21 -2.27
CA ALA A 192 -16.63 -12.57 -3.50
C ALA A 192 -18.16 -12.37 -3.62
N LYS A 193 -18.97 -12.93 -2.71
CA LYS A 193 -20.44 -12.84 -2.79
C LYS A 193 -20.99 -11.47 -2.41
N ASP A 194 -20.23 -10.65 -1.68
CA ASP A 194 -20.62 -9.29 -1.25
C ASP A 194 -19.48 -8.28 -1.49
N LEU A 195 -18.86 -8.32 -2.67
CA LEU A 195 -17.79 -7.38 -3.06
C LEU A 195 -18.23 -5.91 -2.96
N GLU A 196 -19.47 -5.61 -3.32
CA GLU A 196 -20.02 -4.24 -3.27
C GLU A 196 -20.16 -3.68 -1.86
N LYS A 197 -20.14 -4.55 -0.84
CA LYS A 197 -20.29 -4.16 0.58
C LYS A 197 -18.97 -4.24 1.35
N SER A 198 -17.91 -4.74 0.71
CA SER A 198 -16.65 -5.02 1.36
C SER A 198 -15.58 -4.06 0.85
N MET A 199 -14.70 -3.62 1.73
CA MET A 199 -13.61 -2.71 1.37
C MET A 199 -12.38 -3.08 2.17
N THR A 200 -11.24 -3.11 1.48
CA THR A 200 -9.93 -3.27 2.13
C THR A 200 -9.15 -1.98 1.94
N ALA A 201 -8.74 -1.36 3.05
CA ALA A 201 -7.81 -0.25 3.08
C ALA A 201 -6.47 -0.72 3.65
N GLU A 202 -5.41 -0.57 2.87
CA GLU A 202 -4.03 -0.85 3.26
C GLU A 202 -3.32 0.47 3.60
N PHE A 203 -2.60 0.47 4.71
CA PHE A 203 -1.81 1.60 5.17
C PHE A 203 -0.37 1.14 5.36
N ILE A 204 0.56 1.73 4.61
CA ILE A 204 1.98 1.39 4.67
C ILE A 204 2.76 2.64 5.07
N VAL A 205 3.56 2.52 6.13
CA VAL A 205 4.52 3.54 6.54
C VAL A 205 5.91 3.03 6.23
N SER A 206 6.71 3.86 5.56
CA SER A 206 8.14 3.62 5.41
C SER A 206 8.92 4.76 6.03
N ASN A 207 10.03 4.43 6.69
CA ASN A 207 10.84 5.41 7.39
C ASN A 207 12.33 5.19 7.15
N GLN A 208 13.05 6.29 6.95
CA GLN A 208 14.51 6.33 6.85
C GLN A 208 15.04 7.55 7.60
N THR A 209 16.32 7.56 7.95
CA THR A 209 16.97 8.70 8.61
C THR A 209 18.04 9.34 7.73
N LEU A 210 18.23 10.66 7.88
CA LEU A 210 19.35 11.39 7.28
C LEU A 210 20.62 11.33 8.14
N ARG A 211 20.50 10.94 9.41
CA ARG A 211 21.60 10.70 10.35
C ARG A 211 22.24 9.35 10.08
N GLU A 212 23.45 9.12 10.59
CA GLU A 212 24.09 7.80 10.53
C GLU A 212 23.24 6.73 11.21
N GLN A 213 22.70 7.06 12.39
CA GLN A 213 21.73 6.26 13.14
C GLN A 213 20.74 7.18 13.84
N SER A 214 19.51 6.72 14.00
CA SER A 214 18.46 7.47 14.69
C SER A 214 17.42 6.56 15.30
N ASP A 215 16.65 7.09 16.26
CA ASP A 215 15.36 6.52 16.59
C ASP A 215 14.41 6.66 15.39
N GLY A 216 13.89 5.57 14.85
CA GLY A 216 12.94 5.49 13.75
C GLY A 216 11.52 5.18 14.20
N ALA A 217 11.28 5.05 15.50
CA ALA A 217 9.97 4.68 16.03
C ALA A 217 8.88 5.66 15.59
N LEU A 218 7.83 5.11 15.00
CA LEU A 218 6.61 5.83 14.61
C LEU A 218 5.41 5.03 15.11
N ALA A 219 4.32 5.72 15.41
CA ALA A 219 3.08 5.07 15.79
C ALA A 219 1.99 5.38 14.75
N MET A 220 1.14 4.39 14.48
CA MET A 220 -0.16 4.59 13.87
C MET A 220 -1.21 4.60 14.97
N GLU A 221 -2.25 5.40 14.77
CA GLU A 221 -3.45 5.38 15.56
C GLU A 221 -4.68 5.17 14.67
N CYS A 222 -5.53 4.23 15.09
CA CYS A 222 -6.84 4.03 14.53
C CYS A 222 -7.89 4.36 15.59
N THR A 223 -8.72 5.36 15.33
CA THR A 223 -9.86 5.71 16.19
C THR A 223 -11.12 5.15 15.54
N VAL A 224 -11.95 4.40 16.27
CA VAL A 224 -13.17 3.76 15.77
C VAL A 224 -14.32 3.97 16.74
N LEU A 225 -15.46 4.44 16.24
CA LEU A 225 -16.72 4.47 16.99
C LEU A 225 -17.41 3.11 16.84
N ALA A 226 -17.55 2.35 17.93
CA ALA A 226 -18.06 0.98 17.89
C ALA A 226 -18.96 0.64 19.10
N THR A 227 -19.91 -0.28 18.92
CA THR A 227 -20.75 -0.81 20.02
C THR A 227 -20.06 -1.93 20.78
N SER A 228 -19.21 -2.70 20.09
CA SER A 228 -18.44 -3.79 20.67
C SER A 228 -17.08 -3.94 19.98
N VAL A 229 -16.11 -4.54 20.68
CA VAL A 229 -14.81 -4.91 20.14
C VAL A 229 -14.46 -6.33 20.55
N ARG A 230 -13.87 -7.09 19.62
CA ARG A 230 -13.33 -8.43 19.85
C ARG A 230 -11.94 -8.53 19.26
N THR A 231 -11.08 -9.30 19.90
CA THR A 231 -9.71 -9.54 19.47
C THR A 231 -9.52 -11.00 19.12
N ALA A 232 -8.73 -11.26 18.10
CA ALA A 232 -8.31 -12.60 17.72
C ALA A 232 -6.86 -12.60 17.27
N ARG A 233 -6.23 -13.76 17.36
CA ARG A 233 -4.86 -13.98 16.89
C ARG A 233 -4.86 -15.11 15.87
N TRP A 234 -4.22 -14.85 14.74
CA TRP A 234 -3.88 -15.86 13.76
C TRP A 234 -2.50 -16.41 14.04
N SER A 235 -2.40 -17.73 14.17
CA SER A 235 -1.15 -18.48 14.28
C SER A 235 -1.39 -19.91 13.84
N MET A 236 -0.40 -20.57 13.24
CA MET A 236 -0.50 -21.99 12.88
C MET A 236 -1.77 -22.32 12.06
N ASP A 237 -2.11 -21.46 11.10
CA ASP A 237 -3.27 -21.59 10.22
C ASP A 237 -4.66 -21.55 10.88
N THR A 238 -4.75 -21.05 12.13
CA THR A 238 -6.01 -20.89 12.84
C THR A 238 -6.20 -19.48 13.38
N LEU A 239 -7.44 -18.99 13.36
CA LEU A 239 -7.84 -17.73 13.99
C LEU A 239 -8.49 -18.02 15.35
N GLU A 240 -7.78 -17.70 16.43
CA GLU A 240 -8.26 -17.91 17.80
C GLU A 240 -8.80 -16.60 18.40
N TRP A 241 -10.07 -16.60 18.79
CA TRP A 241 -10.72 -15.45 19.43
C TRP A 241 -10.38 -15.40 20.92
N GLU A 242 -9.97 -14.22 21.38
CA GLU A 242 -9.67 -14.00 22.80
C GLU A 242 -10.98 -13.94 23.61
N THR A 243 -11.03 -14.69 24.71
CA THR A 243 -12.22 -14.77 25.59
C THR A 243 -12.35 -13.61 26.56
N LYS A 244 -11.27 -12.83 26.75
CA LYS A 244 -11.28 -11.60 27.55
C LYS A 244 -10.87 -10.45 26.63
N PRO A 245 -11.67 -9.38 26.52
CA PRO A 245 -11.24 -8.19 25.79
C PRO A 245 -9.93 -7.72 26.41
N THR A 246 -8.91 -7.61 25.57
CA THR A 246 -7.51 -7.49 25.98
C THR A 246 -7.36 -6.37 27.00
N ALA A 247 -7.09 -6.72 28.27
CA ALA A 247 -6.43 -5.78 29.16
C ALA A 247 -5.02 -5.60 28.58
N LEU A 248 -4.80 -4.46 27.90
CA LEU A 248 -3.50 -3.88 27.52
C LEU A 248 -2.33 -4.88 27.60
N ARG A 249 -2.22 -5.80 26.64
CA ARG A 249 -1.02 -6.63 26.55
C ARG A 249 0.00 -5.90 25.69
N ASN A 250 1.08 -5.47 26.32
CA ASN A 250 2.31 -5.13 25.63
C ASN A 250 2.80 -6.40 24.94
N TYR A 251 2.43 -6.58 23.68
CA TYR A 251 3.00 -7.62 22.83
C TYR A 251 4.42 -7.23 22.49
N ARG A 252 5.34 -7.28 23.47
CA ARG A 252 6.77 -7.25 23.18
C ARG A 252 7.12 -8.57 22.51
N ARG A 253 7.89 -8.48 21.43
CA ARG A 253 8.55 -9.60 20.76
C ARG A 253 9.43 -10.36 21.77
N GLY A 254 8.82 -11.25 22.53
CA GLY A 254 9.49 -12.34 23.22
C GLY A 254 9.50 -13.53 22.28
N CYS A 255 10.69 -14.00 21.93
CA CYS A 255 10.99 -15.24 21.22
C CYS A 255 11.16 -15.21 19.69
N VAL A 256 12.06 -16.13 19.31
CA VAL A 256 12.68 -16.46 18.04
C VAL A 256 11.72 -17.36 17.25
N HIS A 257 10.50 -16.90 17.00
CA HIS A 257 9.56 -17.70 16.18
C HIS A 257 9.75 -17.39 14.70
N GLU A 258 9.93 -18.47 13.92
CA GLU A 258 9.98 -18.48 12.46
C GLU A 258 8.61 -18.17 11.83
N ASP A 259 7.51 -18.28 12.61
CA ASP A 259 6.15 -18.12 12.13
C ASP A 259 5.58 -16.71 12.39
N VAL A 260 5.10 -16.07 11.32
CA VAL A 260 4.42 -14.77 11.36
C VAL A 260 3.01 -14.94 11.92
N THR A 261 2.68 -14.20 12.97
CA THR A 261 1.31 -14.13 13.52
C THR A 261 0.61 -12.84 13.11
N VAL A 262 -0.73 -12.89 13.00
CA VAL A 262 -1.55 -11.71 12.68
C VAL A 262 -2.52 -11.43 13.82
N GLN A 263 -2.43 -10.24 14.40
CA GLN A 263 -3.46 -9.74 15.31
C GLN A 263 -4.64 -9.23 14.50
N CYS A 264 -5.85 -9.61 14.89
CA CYS A 264 -7.12 -9.10 14.38
C CYS A 264 -7.86 -8.37 15.52
N VAL A 265 -8.38 -7.17 15.22
CA VAL A 265 -9.26 -6.41 16.13
C VAL A 265 -10.53 -6.06 15.36
N LEU A 266 -11.64 -6.68 15.73
CA LEU A 266 -12.94 -6.56 15.08
C LEU A 266 -13.85 -5.62 15.88
N PHE A 267 -14.41 -4.63 15.20
CA PHE A 267 -15.31 -3.61 15.71
C PHE A 267 -16.70 -3.76 15.08
N GLU A 268 -17.72 -3.76 15.92
CA GLU A 268 -19.11 -3.68 15.50
C GLU A 268 -19.51 -2.21 15.37
N LEU A 269 -19.82 -1.77 14.14
CA LEU A 269 -20.06 -0.36 13.86
C LEU A 269 -21.53 0.01 14.07
N PRO A 270 -21.84 1.09 14.81
CA PRO A 270 -23.22 1.51 15.03
C PRO A 270 -23.87 1.99 13.73
N GLY A 271 -25.08 1.50 13.44
CA GLY A 271 -25.88 1.97 12.30
C GLY A 271 -25.37 1.55 10.92
N LEU A 272 -24.32 0.73 10.84
CA LEU A 272 -23.80 0.17 9.59
C LEU A 272 -24.11 -1.31 9.47
N LYS A 273 -24.25 -1.78 8.22
CA LYS A 273 -24.43 -3.19 7.89
C LYS A 273 -23.08 -3.90 7.69
N GLN A 274 -22.01 -3.33 8.21
CA GLN A 274 -20.63 -3.80 8.10
C GLN A 274 -19.94 -3.72 9.45
N ASN A 275 -19.04 -4.68 9.69
CA ASN A 275 -18.08 -4.63 10.79
C ASN A 275 -16.71 -4.20 10.22
N MET A 276 -15.89 -3.56 11.04
CA MET A 276 -14.52 -3.17 10.68
C MET A 276 -13.52 -4.06 11.43
N ALA A 277 -12.60 -4.71 10.72
CA ALA A 277 -11.47 -5.39 11.34
C ALA A 277 -10.16 -4.71 10.99
N LEU A 278 -9.27 -4.60 11.97
CA LEU A 278 -7.89 -4.15 11.81
C LEU A 278 -6.95 -5.35 11.93
N PHE A 279 -6.03 -5.50 10.99
CA PHE A 279 -5.04 -6.56 10.97
C PHE A 279 -3.62 -6.00 11.02
N ALA A 280 -2.79 -6.71 11.79
CA ALA A 280 -1.45 -6.31 12.18
C ALA A 280 -0.53 -7.52 12.22
N ARG A 281 0.59 -7.51 11.50
CA ARG A 281 1.56 -8.62 11.55
C ARG A 281 2.59 -8.43 12.65
N SER A 282 2.99 -9.53 13.29
CA SER A 282 3.94 -9.52 14.40
C SER A 282 5.39 -9.21 14.00
N ASP A 283 5.75 -9.34 12.73
CA ASP A 283 7.07 -9.01 12.19
C ASP A 283 7.21 -7.55 11.76
N GLU A 284 6.09 -6.84 11.56
CA GLU A 284 6.03 -5.44 11.14
C GLU A 284 5.78 -4.47 12.31
N ILE A 285 5.26 -4.97 13.44
CA ILE A 285 4.79 -4.17 14.57
C ILE A 285 5.55 -4.51 15.85
N HIS A 286 5.91 -3.48 16.61
CA HIS A 286 6.57 -3.62 17.89
C HIS A 286 5.61 -3.92 19.04
N HIS A 287 4.49 -3.18 19.14
CA HIS A 287 3.40 -3.46 20.09
C HIS A 287 2.11 -2.73 19.68
N ILE A 288 0.99 -3.15 20.27
CA ILE A 288 -0.34 -2.57 20.06
C ILE A 288 -0.98 -2.28 21.42
N THR A 289 -1.65 -1.14 21.53
CA THR A 289 -2.49 -0.80 22.68
C THR A 289 -3.90 -0.47 22.19
N LEU A 290 -4.90 -0.87 22.97
CA LEU A 290 -6.31 -0.58 22.70
C LEU A 290 -6.90 0.06 23.95
N THR A 291 -7.43 1.27 23.80
CA THR A 291 -8.14 2.00 24.86
C THR A 291 -9.56 2.31 24.43
N ALA A 292 -10.49 2.41 25.38
CA ALA A 292 -11.86 2.79 25.11
C ALA A 292 -12.25 3.97 26.00
N THR A 293 -12.84 5.00 25.39
CA THR A 293 -13.38 6.17 26.09
C THR A 293 -14.89 6.08 26.04
N THR A 294 -15.55 6.15 27.20
CA THR A 294 -17.01 6.28 27.24
C THR A 294 -17.40 7.67 26.77
N THR A 295 -18.20 7.74 25.71
CA THR A 295 -18.95 8.92 25.31
C THR A 295 -20.04 9.17 26.36
N GLU A 296 -19.99 10.32 27.04
CA GLU A 296 -20.93 10.62 28.12
C GLU A 296 -22.39 10.63 27.64
N GLY A 297 -23.27 10.00 28.43
CA GLY A 297 -24.72 10.10 28.31
C GLY A 297 -25.43 8.84 28.80
N THR A 298 -26.57 9.01 29.48
CA THR A 298 -27.38 7.95 30.11
C THR A 298 -28.10 7.00 29.15
N ASP A 299 -28.17 5.73 29.56
CA ASP A 299 -29.04 4.60 29.16
C ASP A 299 -29.15 4.18 27.68
N ALA A 300 -28.21 3.31 27.27
CA ALA A 300 -28.24 2.25 26.24
C ALA A 300 -26.78 1.75 26.06
N PRO A 301 -26.48 0.62 25.38
CA PRO A 301 -25.09 0.33 24.97
C PRO A 301 -24.64 1.38 23.95
N LYS A 302 -24.20 2.54 24.45
CA LYS A 302 -23.76 3.66 23.62
C LYS A 302 -22.44 3.29 22.98
N ALA A 303 -22.37 3.52 21.67
CA ALA A 303 -21.13 3.37 20.93
C ALA A 303 -20.01 4.13 21.64
N ARG A 304 -18.88 3.46 21.84
CA ARG A 304 -17.69 4.00 22.51
C ARG A 304 -16.65 4.36 21.46
N GLU A 305 -15.83 5.34 21.78
CA GLU A 305 -14.64 5.61 20.99
C GLU A 305 -13.55 4.63 21.43
N TYR A 306 -13.08 3.81 20.50
CA TYR A 306 -11.94 2.93 20.67
C TYR A 306 -10.74 3.52 19.96
N VAL A 307 -9.60 3.56 20.64
CA VAL A 307 -8.33 4.03 20.10
C VAL A 307 -7.34 2.88 20.11
N LEU A 308 -6.98 2.40 18.93
CA LEU A 308 -5.94 1.43 18.71
C LEU A 308 -4.65 2.16 18.33
N LYS A 309 -3.59 2.07 19.15
CA LYS A 309 -2.26 2.56 18.78
C LYS A 309 -1.35 1.39 18.48
N SER A 310 -0.61 1.48 17.39
CA SER A 310 0.40 0.51 17.04
C SER A 310 1.73 1.18 16.75
N HIS A 311 2.78 0.67 17.37
CA HIS A 311 4.12 1.20 17.20
C HIS A 311 4.88 0.36 16.17
N PHE A 312 5.38 1.01 15.14
CA PHE A 312 6.24 0.40 14.12
C PHE A 312 7.72 0.58 14.48
N PHE A 313 8.50 -0.35 13.94
CA PHE A 313 9.96 -0.37 13.95
C PHE A 313 10.61 -0.61 15.32
N PRO A 314 11.63 -1.48 15.39
CA PRO A 314 12.58 -1.39 16.49
C PRO A 314 13.26 -0.01 16.42
N THR A 315 13.56 0.57 17.58
CA THR A 315 13.88 2.00 17.70
C THR A 315 15.03 2.44 16.81
N ILE A 316 16.12 1.68 16.63
CA ILE A 316 17.29 2.20 15.89
C ILE A 316 17.20 1.87 14.39
N ILE A 317 17.27 2.89 13.55
CA ILE A 317 17.41 2.79 12.09
C ILE A 317 18.72 3.42 11.63
N GLU A 318 19.38 2.82 10.64
CA GLU A 318 20.63 3.33 10.06
C GLU A 318 20.37 4.12 8.78
N LYS A 319 21.32 4.99 8.42
CA LYS A 319 21.25 5.74 7.16
C LYS A 319 21.18 4.80 5.96
N GLY A 320 20.19 5.03 5.09
CA GLY A 320 20.02 4.25 3.87
C GLY A 320 19.29 2.92 4.07
N VAL A 321 18.91 2.56 5.30
CA VAL A 321 18.02 1.43 5.59
C VAL A 321 16.57 1.93 5.61
N LEU A 322 15.66 1.21 4.95
CA LEU A 322 14.27 1.62 4.80
C LEU A 322 13.37 0.67 5.57
N HIS A 323 12.96 1.08 6.77
CA HIS A 323 12.03 0.27 7.53
C HIS A 323 10.60 0.47 7.02
N ARG A 324 9.84 -0.63 6.88
CA ARG A 324 8.44 -0.60 6.45
C ARG A 324 7.52 -1.36 7.39
N GLY A 325 6.38 -0.77 7.68
CA GLY A 325 5.34 -1.35 8.53
C GLY A 325 3.99 -1.13 7.89
N ARG A 326 3.04 -2.03 8.13
CA ARG A 326 1.74 -1.98 7.47
C ARG A 326 0.60 -2.39 8.39
N PHE A 327 -0.56 -1.81 8.08
CA PHE A 327 -1.85 -2.19 8.63
C PHE A 327 -2.86 -2.43 7.53
N LEU A 328 -3.78 -3.34 7.80
CA LEU A 328 -4.94 -3.59 6.97
C LEU A 328 -6.20 -3.24 7.76
N ALA A 329 -7.07 -2.44 7.17
CA ALA A 329 -8.42 -2.21 7.65
C ALA A 329 -9.40 -2.83 6.65
N VAL A 330 -10.27 -3.71 7.13
CA VAL A 330 -11.26 -4.40 6.29
C VAL A 330 -12.65 -4.12 6.81
N LEU A 331 -13.52 -3.63 5.94
CA LEU A 331 -14.95 -3.58 6.16
C LEU A 331 -15.57 -4.80 5.49
N GLY A 332 -16.31 -5.58 6.26
CA GLY A 332 -16.95 -6.80 5.80
C GLY A 332 -18.35 -6.95 6.38
N PRO A 333 -19.19 -7.82 5.79
CA PRO A 333 -20.52 -8.10 6.33
C PRO A 333 -20.43 -8.72 7.74
N PRO A 334 -21.38 -8.44 8.65
CA PRO A 334 -21.46 -9.08 9.96
C PRO A 334 -21.71 -10.59 9.84
N GLN A 335 -22.42 -11.01 8.79
CA GLN A 335 -22.59 -12.42 8.48
C GLN A 335 -21.23 -13.03 8.13
N ALA A 336 -20.92 -14.20 8.70
CA ALA A 336 -19.67 -14.92 8.46
C ALA A 336 -18.38 -14.14 8.82
N GLU A 337 -18.45 -13.24 9.81
CA GLU A 337 -17.29 -12.46 10.26
C GLU A 337 -16.08 -13.30 10.67
N LYS A 338 -16.31 -14.46 11.29
CA LYS A 338 -15.23 -15.38 11.66
C LYS A 338 -14.52 -15.92 10.43
N ASP A 339 -15.29 -16.24 9.38
CA ASP A 339 -14.76 -16.84 8.17
C ASP A 339 -13.93 -15.84 7.37
N TRP A 340 -14.45 -14.62 7.15
CA TRP A 340 -13.71 -13.62 6.39
C TRP A 340 -12.54 -13.04 7.20
N CYS A 341 -12.64 -12.92 8.52
CA CYS A 341 -11.49 -12.55 9.36
C CYS A 341 -10.38 -13.61 9.26
N SER A 342 -10.75 -14.89 9.32
CA SER A 342 -9.82 -16.01 9.21
C SER A 342 -9.11 -16.01 7.84
N GLN A 343 -9.88 -15.91 6.75
CA GLN A 343 -9.34 -15.83 5.39
C GLN A 343 -8.42 -14.61 5.21
N THR A 344 -8.84 -13.44 5.70
CA THR A 344 -8.04 -12.21 5.61
C THR A 344 -6.74 -12.35 6.39
N ALA A 345 -6.79 -12.86 7.62
CA ALA A 345 -5.59 -13.03 8.45
C ALA A 345 -4.61 -14.05 7.83
N GLY A 346 -5.12 -15.17 7.32
CA GLY A 346 -4.29 -16.17 6.63
C GLY A 346 -3.68 -15.63 5.33
N ALA A 347 -4.45 -14.92 4.51
CA ALA A 347 -3.91 -14.25 3.32
C ALA A 347 -2.85 -13.21 3.71
N PHE A 348 -3.07 -12.46 4.80
CA PHE A 348 -2.16 -11.42 5.25
C PHE A 348 -0.86 -11.98 5.83
N SER A 349 -0.92 -13.11 6.55
CA SER A 349 0.27 -13.77 7.08
C SER A 349 1.17 -14.34 5.97
N GLN A 350 0.58 -14.76 4.85
CA GLN A 350 1.31 -15.31 3.71
C GLN A 350 1.95 -14.25 2.81
N GLN A 351 1.62 -12.97 2.97
CA GLN A 351 2.29 -11.93 2.21
C GLN A 351 3.77 -11.86 2.59
N PRO A 352 4.66 -11.61 1.61
CA PRO A 352 6.06 -11.41 1.92
C PRO A 352 6.21 -10.19 2.83
N PRO A 353 7.20 -10.17 3.73
CA PRO A 353 7.53 -8.96 4.46
C PRO A 353 7.85 -7.85 3.45
N LEU A 354 7.43 -6.63 3.76
CA LEU A 354 7.82 -5.47 2.98
C LEU A 354 9.36 -5.37 3.01
N LEU A 355 10.00 -5.24 1.84
CA LEU A 355 11.46 -5.12 1.73
C LEU A 355 11.97 -4.07 2.74
N GLN A 356 12.87 -4.52 3.63
CA GLN A 356 13.59 -3.73 4.62
C GLN A 356 14.88 -3.16 4.03
#